data_AF-A0A2H0S4A7-F1
#
_entry.id   AF-A0A2H0S4A7-F1
#
_cell.length_a   1.000
_cell.length_b   1.000
_cell.length_c   1.000
_cell.angle_alpha   90.00
_cell.angle_beta   90.00
_cell.angle_gamma   90.00
#
_symmetry.space_group_name_H-M   'P 1'
#
loop_
_entity.id
_entity.type
_entity.pdbx_description
1 polymer ?
#
loop_
_entity_poly.entity_id
_entity_poly.type
_entity_poly.pdbx_seq_one_letter_code
_entity_poly.pdbx_strand_id
1 'polypeptide(L)'
;MIKHLQKLTAVLFFSLGSTFFASYLLLQNGLSAPWPEWWLSVADLPMILCALLYGGSSLYLSVAIPKKKSIGLALCIGIPLAALFLFCVVLNYWEVFGFPGEAVR
;
A
#
# COMPACT_ATOMS: atom_id res chain seq x y z
N MET A 1 -18.07 8.35 10.60
CA MET A 1 -16.72 8.36 9.98
C MET A 1 -16.19 6.96 9.71
N ILE A 2 -16.06 6.09 10.71
CA ILE A 2 -15.48 4.74 10.55
C ILE A 2 -16.16 3.93 9.44
N LYS A 3 -17.50 3.94 9.37
CA LYS A 3 -18.26 3.25 8.31
C LYS A 3 -17.93 3.73 6.88
N HIS A 4 -17.65 5.02 6.69
CA HIS A 4 -17.28 5.55 5.37
C HIS A 4 -15.84 5.18 5.00
N LEU A 5 -14.93 5.25 5.98
CA LEU A 5 -13.55 4.84 5.80
C LEU A 5 -13.46 3.35 5.44
N GLN A 6 -14.20 2.49 6.16
CA GLN A 6 -14.31 1.06 5.87
C GLN A 6 -14.83 0.79 4.46
N LYS A 7 -15.91 1.47 4.03
CA LYS A 7 -16.44 1.31 2.67
C LYS A 7 -15.45 1.73 1.60
N LEU A 8 -14.79 2.88 1.78
CA LEU A 8 -13.79 3.37 0.84
C LEU A 8 -12.62 2.39 0.74
N THR A 9 -12.08 1.94 1.87
CA THR A 9 -11.00 0.96 1.91
C THR A 9 -11.42 -0.36 1.26
N ALA A 10 -12.63 -0.85 1.53
CA ALA A 10 -13.13 -2.07 0.90
C ALA A 10 -13.19 -1.94 -0.64
N VAL A 11 -13.66 -0.80 -1.16
CA VAL A 11 -13.69 -0.53 -2.61
C VAL A 11 -12.26 -0.48 -3.18
N LEU A 12 -11.33 0.17 -2.49
CA LEU A 12 -9.93 0.26 -2.93
C LEU A 12 -9.25 -1.11 -2.94
N PHE A 13 -9.37 -1.89 -1.88
CA PHE A 13 -8.81 -3.24 -1.81
C PHE A 13 -9.43 -4.18 -2.83
N PHE A 14 -10.75 -4.11 -3.02
CA PHE A 14 -11.43 -4.97 -3.99
C PHE A 14 -11.03 -4.64 -5.43
N SER A 15 -10.97 -3.35 -5.77
CA SER A 15 -10.54 -2.89 -7.10
C SER A 15 -9.06 -3.22 -7.36
N LEU A 16 -8.15 -2.86 -6.45
CA LEU A 16 -6.72 -3.18 -6.58
C LEU A 16 -6.48 -4.69 -6.64
N GLY A 17 -7.09 -5.47 -5.74
CA GLY A 17 -6.98 -6.92 -5.73
C GLY A 17 -7.49 -7.56 -7.02
N SER A 18 -8.60 -7.06 -7.57
CA SER A 18 -9.13 -7.54 -8.84
C SER A 18 -8.21 -7.22 -10.02
N THR A 19 -7.59 -6.03 -10.05
CA THR A 19 -6.60 -5.68 -11.11
C THR A 19 -5.32 -6.51 -11.01
N PHE A 20 -4.87 -6.82 -9.79
CA PHE A 20 -3.73 -7.71 -9.55
C PHE A 20 -4.05 -9.12 -10.07
N PHE A 21 -5.20 -9.67 -9.67
CA PHE A 21 -5.65 -10.98 -10.11
C PHE A 21 -5.84 -11.07 -11.62
N ALA A 22 -6.44 -10.05 -12.24
CA ALA A 22 -6.60 -9.99 -13.69
C ALA A 22 -5.24 -9.96 -14.40
N SER A 23 -4.29 -9.17 -13.90
CA SER A 23 -2.93 -9.11 -14.49
C SER A 23 -2.19 -10.43 -14.37
N TYR A 24 -2.32 -11.10 -13.23
CA TYR A 24 -1.79 -12.45 -13.04
C TYR A 24 -2.39 -13.46 -14.02
N LEU A 25 -3.72 -13.46 -14.21
CA LEU A 25 -4.37 -14.34 -15.18
C LEU A 25 -3.91 -14.05 -16.62
N LEU A 26 -3.79 -12.78 -17.01
CA LEU A 26 -3.29 -12.43 -18.34
C LEU A 26 -1.88 -12.97 -18.57
N LEU A 27 -0.99 -12.79 -17.59
CA LEU A 27 0.38 -13.29 -17.65
C LEU A 27 0.41 -14.82 -17.78
N GLN A 28 -0.38 -15.52 -16.96
CA GLN A 28 -0.41 -16.99 -16.94
C GLN A 28 -0.96 -17.59 -18.24
N ASN A 29 -1.84 -16.88 -18.95
CA ASN A 29 -2.38 -17.31 -20.24
C ASN A 29 -1.47 -16.96 -21.44
N GLY A 30 -0.25 -16.48 -21.20
CA GLY A 30 0.67 -16.10 -22.27
C GLY A 30 0.24 -14.84 -23.02
N LEU A 31 -0.69 -14.05 -22.46
CA LEU A 31 -1.01 -12.70 -22.92
C LEU A 31 0.04 -11.75 -22.33
N SER A 32 1.30 -11.99 -22.73
CA SER A 32 2.49 -11.24 -22.34
C SER A 32 2.47 -9.85 -22.99
N ALA A 33 1.60 -8.99 -22.47
CA ALA A 33 1.67 -7.56 -22.73
C ALA A 33 2.57 -6.92 -21.66
N PRO A 34 3.29 -5.82 -21.98
CA PRO A 34 4.17 -5.16 -21.03
C PRO A 34 3.44 -4.60 -19.80
N TRP A 35 2.12 -4.40 -19.90
CA TRP A 35 1.29 -3.81 -18.86
C TRP A 35 1.03 -4.73 -17.65
N PRO A 36 0.59 -6.00 -17.82
CA PRO A 36 0.49 -6.96 -16.72
C PRO A 36 1.78 -7.12 -15.90
N GLU A 37 2.94 -7.25 -16.56
CA GLU A 37 4.23 -7.42 -15.89
C GLU A 37 4.60 -6.19 -15.06
N TRP A 38 4.46 -5.00 -15.66
CA TRP A 38 4.69 -3.75 -14.95
C TRP A 38 3.71 -3.55 -13.79
N TRP A 39 2.44 -3.88 -13.97
CA TRP A 39 1.46 -3.73 -12.89
C TRP A 39 1.80 -4.67 -11.72
N LEU A 40 2.14 -5.92 -11.99
CA LEU A 40 2.52 -6.88 -10.95
C LEU A 40 3.78 -6.46 -10.18
N SER A 41 4.72 -5.75 -10.80
CA SER A 41 5.92 -5.26 -10.09
C SER A 41 5.64 -4.07 -9.16
N VAL A 42 4.63 -3.24 -9.47
CA VAL A 42 4.31 -2.02 -8.71
C VAL A 42 3.11 -2.21 -7.76
N ALA A 43 2.23 -3.17 -8.00
CA ALA A 43 0.92 -3.30 -7.35
C ALA A 43 0.96 -3.48 -5.82
N ASP A 44 2.07 -3.98 -5.27
CA ASP A 44 2.25 -4.13 -3.82
C ASP A 44 2.21 -2.77 -3.10
N LEU A 45 2.78 -1.72 -3.71
CA LEU A 45 2.87 -0.40 -3.07
C LEU A 45 1.51 0.30 -2.90
N PRO A 46 0.63 0.39 -3.93
CA PRO A 46 -0.73 0.90 -3.75
C PRO A 46 -1.54 0.13 -2.70
N MET A 47 -1.38 -1.20 -2.64
CA MET A 47 -2.05 -2.05 -1.65
C MET A 47 -1.56 -1.74 -0.23
N ILE A 48 -0.25 -1.70 -0.02
CA ILE A 48 0.35 -1.34 1.27
C ILE A 48 -0.07 0.08 1.68
N LEU A 49 -0.08 1.05 0.75
CA LEU A 49 -0.52 2.41 1.04
C LEU A 49 -1.97 2.44 1.54
N CYS A 50 -2.88 1.72 0.87
CA CYS A 50 -4.27 1.61 1.30
C CYS A 50 -4.39 0.96 2.69
N ALA A 51 -3.61 -0.09 2.96
CA ALA A 51 -3.55 -0.75 4.26
C ALA A 51 -3.11 0.21 5.38
N LEU A 52 -2.05 0.97 5.12
CA LEU A 52 -1.46 1.91 6.07
C LEU A 52 -2.38 3.10 6.33
N LEU A 53 -2.98 3.69 5.30
CA LEU A 53 -3.94 4.78 5.47
C LEU A 53 -5.15 4.37 6.30
N TYR A 54 -5.71 3.18 6.03
CA TYR A 54 -6.81 2.64 6.80
C TYR A 54 -6.40 2.31 8.24
N GLY A 55 -5.30 1.57 8.41
CA GLY A 55 -4.78 1.15 9.71
C GLY A 55 -4.43 2.35 10.60
N GLY A 56 -3.70 3.32 10.06
CA GLY A 56 -3.33 4.55 10.77
C GLY A 56 -4.53 5.42 11.13
N SER A 57 -5.50 5.56 10.22
CA SER A 57 -6.74 6.29 10.50
C SER A 57 -7.59 5.58 11.56
N SER A 58 -7.67 4.25 11.51
CA SER A 58 -8.38 3.46 12.52
C SER A 58 -7.70 3.58 13.89
N LEU A 59 -6.38 3.45 13.95
CA LEU A 59 -5.59 3.61 15.18
C LEU A 59 -5.77 5.01 15.78
N TYR A 60 -5.71 6.06 14.94
CA TYR A 60 -5.94 7.44 15.37
C TYR A 60 -7.33 7.59 16.00
N LEU A 61 -8.38 7.03 15.38
CA LEU A 61 -9.74 7.10 15.90
C LEU A 61 -9.93 6.29 17.20
N SER A 62 -9.18 5.20 17.39
CA SER A 62 -9.22 4.39 18.61
C SER A 62 -8.57 5.08 19.80
N VAL A 63 -7.52 5.87 19.59
CA VAL A 63 -6.75 6.52 20.68
C VAL A 63 -7.16 7.98 20.88
N ALA A 64 -7.72 8.64 19.86
CA ALA A 64 -8.12 10.04 19.96
C ALA A 64 -9.28 10.23 20.96
N ILE A 65 -9.10 11.18 21.87
CA ILE A 65 -10.15 11.56 22.83
C ILE A 65 -11.32 12.20 22.07
N PRO A 66 -12.56 11.70 22.24
CA PRO A 66 -13.72 12.26 21.58
C PRO A 66 -13.87 13.72 22.02
N LYS A 67 -13.70 14.65 21.06
CA LYS A 67 -13.79 16.14 21.14
C LYS A 67 -12.47 16.92 21.08
N LYS A 68 -11.28 16.31 21.18
CA LYS A 68 -10.00 17.03 20.96
C LYS A 68 -9.23 16.44 19.78
N LYS A 69 -9.11 17.20 18.69
CA LYS A 69 -8.15 16.87 17.63
C LYS A 69 -6.75 17.10 18.17
N SER A 70 -5.92 16.06 18.20
CA SER A 70 -4.53 16.15 18.66
C SER A 70 -3.58 15.99 17.47
N ILE A 71 -3.00 17.11 17.04
CA ILE A 71 -1.99 17.11 15.97
C ILE A 71 -0.77 16.29 16.39
N GLY A 72 -0.38 16.36 17.67
CA GLY A 72 0.72 15.56 18.21
C GLY A 72 0.46 14.05 18.09
N LEU A 73 -0.78 13.61 18.33
CA LEU A 73 -1.14 12.20 18.16
C LEU A 73 -1.13 11.78 16.68
N ALA A 74 -1.60 12.65 15.79
CA ALA A 74 -1.56 12.42 14.35
C ALA A 74 -0.11 12.31 13.83
N LEU A 75 0.82 13.14 14.31
CA LEU A 75 2.23 13.06 13.95
C LEU A 75 2.91 11.83 14.54
N CYS A 76 2.63 11.50 15.81
CA CYS A 76 3.19 10.33 16.48
C CYS A 76 2.81 9.02 15.78
N ILE A 77 1.62 8.95 15.17
CA ILE A 77 1.17 7.82 14.36
C ILE A 77 1.66 7.95 12.91
N GLY A 78 1.54 9.13 12.31
CA GLY A 78 1.85 9.36 10.90
C GLY A 78 3.31 9.17 10.54
N ILE A 79 4.25 9.63 11.39
CA ILE A 79 5.70 9.51 11.15
C ILE A 79 6.14 8.04 11.03
N PRO A 80 5.84 7.14 11.99
CA PRO A 80 6.24 5.74 11.87
C PRO A 80 5.54 5.03 10.70
N LEU A 81 4.28 5.37 10.39
CA LEU A 81 3.63 4.82 9.20
C LEU A 81 4.29 5.28 7.89
N ALA A 82 4.67 6.56 7.80
CA ALA A 82 5.39 7.08 6.64
C ALA A 82 6.78 6.44 6.51
N ALA A 83 7.50 6.27 7.63
CA ALA A 83 8.79 5.58 7.65
C ALA A 83 8.66 4.12 7.19
N LEU A 84 7.62 3.40 7.64
CA LEU A 84 7.35 2.03 7.22
C LEU A 84 7.00 1.96 5.74
N PHE A 85 6.17 2.89 5.23
CA PHE A 85 5.87 2.96 3.80
C PHE A 85 7.13 3.21 2.96
N LEU A 86 7.96 4.19 3.36
CA LEU A 86 9.22 4.48 2.68
C LEU A 86 10.17 3.28 2.70
N PHE A 87 10.25 2.57 3.83
CA PHE A 87 11.02 1.35 3.93
C PHE A 87 10.55 0.29 2.92
N CYS A 88 9.23 0.08 2.79
CA CYS A 88 8.68 -0.82 1.78
C CYS A 88 8.98 -0.36 0.34
N VAL A 89 8.93 0.94 0.06
CA VAL A 89 9.30 1.51 -1.25
C VAL A 89 10.76 1.23 -1.57
N VAL A 90 11.66 1.42 -0.61
CA VAL A 90 13.10 1.13 -0.77
C VAL A 90 13.33 -0.35 -1.04
N LEU A 91 12.62 -1.25 -0.34
CA LEU A 91 12.72 -2.68 -0.59
C LEU A 91 12.17 -3.09 -1.97
N ASN A 92 11.03 -2.53 -2.37
CA ASN A 92 10.39 -2.85 -3.65
C ASN A 92 11.25 -2.40 -4.85
N TYR A 93 11.96 -1.28 -4.71
CA TYR A 93 12.82 -0.71 -5.75
C TYR A 93 14.31 -0.79 -5.43
N TRP A 94 14.73 -1.76 -4.62
CA TRP A 94 16.11 -1.88 -4.12
C TRP A 94 17.17 -1.80 -5.24
N GLU A 95 16.96 -2.57 -6.30
CA GLU A 95 17.85 -2.60 -7.47
C GLU A 95 17.78 -1.30 -8.30
N VAL A 96 16.61 -0.67 -8.39
CA VAL A 96 16.42 0.61 -9.12
C VAL A 96 17.19 1.74 -8.44
N PHE A 97 17.33 1.69 -7.11
CA PHE A 97 18.15 2.64 -6.34
C PHE A 97 19.65 2.37 -6.43
N GLY A 98 20.09 1.33 -7.16
CA GLY A 98 21.51 1.02 -7.35
C GLY A 98 22.16 0.35 -6.15
N PHE A 99 21.37 -0.18 -5.21
CA PHE A 99 21.89 -1.02 -4.13
C PHE A 99 22.22 -2.43 -4.65
N PRO A 100 23.22 -3.11 -4.07
CA PRO A 100 23.54 -4.48 -4.46
C PRO A 100 22.35 -5.40 -4.15
N GLY A 101 21.71 -5.92 -5.20
CA GLY A 101 20.76 -7.03 -5.15
C GLY A 101 21.44 -8.33 -5.57
N GLU A 102 20.82 -9.49 -5.29
CA GLU A 102 21.37 -10.78 -5.73
C GLU A 102 21.63 -10.74 -7.23
N ALA A 103 22.86 -11.10 -7.61
CA ALA A 103 23.25 -11.28 -8.99
C ALA A 103 22.24 -12.18 -9.70
N VAL A 104 21.62 -11.63 -10.74
CA VAL A 104 20.84 -12.37 -11.75
C VAL A 104 21.54 -13.71 -12.03
N ARG A 105 20.87 -14.80 -11.66
CA ARG A 105 21.14 -16.15 -12.17
C ARG A 105 20.07 -16.52 -13.16
#